data_AF-A0A2N3E8S8-F1
#
_entry.id   AF-A0A2N3E8S8-F1
#
_cell.length_a   1.000
_cell.length_b   1.000
_cell.length_c   1.000
_cell.angle_alpha   90.00
_cell.angle_beta   90.00
_cell.angle_gamma   90.00
#
_symmetry.space_group_name_H-M   'P 1'
#
loop_
_entity.id
_entity.type
_entity.pdbx_description
1 polymer ?
#
loop_
_entity_poly.entity_id
_entity_poly.type
_entity_poly.pdbx_seq_one_letter_code
_entity_poly.pdbx_strand_id
1 'polypeptide(L)'
;MLHSNGKDAAPISPRVFNGFSELTGFIWSVADLLRGDYKQADYGKVILPLTVLRRLDCVLAPTKAKVLAKQAELKAAKHPQGTIDKMLVRTTKVPFYNTSKLDFEKLKGDPNHIAQNLNAYIKGFSPNARDILEQFKFADQIAKL
;
A
#
# COMPACT_ATOMS: atom_id res chain seq x y z
N MET A 1 36.88 -10.43 -16.50
CA MET A 1 35.56 -11.02 -16.19
C MET A 1 35.23 -10.65 -14.74
N LEU A 2 34.51 -9.55 -14.55
CA LEU A 2 33.08 -9.48 -14.18
C LEU A 2 32.83 -9.88 -12.72
N HIS A 3 32.37 -8.93 -11.89
CA HIS A 3 31.39 -8.99 -10.77
C HIS A 3 31.36 -7.58 -10.13
N SER A 4 30.66 -6.60 -10.71
CA SER A 4 29.26 -6.21 -10.45
C SER A 4 28.94 -5.71 -9.03
N ASN A 5 28.90 -4.38 -8.90
CA ASN A 5 27.89 -3.53 -8.25
C ASN A 5 27.29 -3.96 -6.89
N GLY A 6 27.77 -3.35 -5.81
CA GLY A 6 26.99 -3.03 -4.62
C GLY A 6 26.75 -1.52 -4.55
N LYS A 7 25.68 -1.02 -5.20
CA LYS A 7 25.16 0.32 -4.89
C LYS A 7 24.30 0.17 -3.65
N ASP A 8 24.87 0.55 -2.51
CA ASP A 8 24.16 0.71 -1.26
C ASP A 8 23.02 1.72 -1.44
N ALA A 9 21.78 1.24 -1.40
CA ALA A 9 20.62 2.09 -1.31
C ALA A 9 20.63 2.75 0.07
N ALA A 10 20.91 4.05 0.12
CA ALA A 10 20.88 4.84 1.35
C ALA A 10 19.53 4.69 2.08
N PRO A 11 19.52 4.62 3.42
CA PRO A 11 18.28 4.53 4.18
C PRO A 11 17.43 5.78 3.92
N ILE A 12 16.16 5.57 3.54
CA ILE A 12 15.19 6.65 3.35
C ILE A 12 14.91 7.25 4.73
N SER A 13 15.62 8.32 5.09
CA SER A 13 15.35 9.08 6.31
C SER A 13 13.93 9.66 6.20
N PRO A 14 13.05 9.48 7.20
CA PRO A 14 11.80 10.22 7.24
C PRO A 14 12.13 11.71 7.25
N ARG A 15 11.63 12.44 6.25
CA ARG A 15 11.85 13.88 6.12
C ARG A 15 11.14 14.58 7.27
N VAL A 16 11.88 15.24 8.14
CA VAL A 16 11.35 16.05 9.24
C VAL A 16 11.05 17.44 8.68
N PHE A 17 9.80 17.88 8.79
CA PHE A 17 9.38 19.23 8.40
C PHE A 17 9.55 20.18 9.59
N ASN A 18 10.20 21.32 9.40
CA ASN A 18 10.54 22.26 10.48
C ASN A 18 9.51 23.39 10.63
N GLY A 19 8.45 23.44 9.82
CA GLY A 19 7.38 24.43 9.97
C GLY A 19 6.13 24.20 9.11
N PHE A 20 5.01 24.81 9.50
CA PHE A 20 3.73 24.71 8.78
C PHE A 20 3.79 25.21 7.34
N SER A 21 4.58 26.26 7.07
CA SER A 21 4.79 26.79 5.72
C SER A 21 5.55 25.81 4.81
N GLU A 22 6.48 25.03 5.37
CA GLU A 22 7.27 24.04 4.64
C GLU A 22 6.40 22.81 4.30
N LEU A 23 5.56 22.38 5.25
CA LEU A 23 4.58 21.31 5.04
C LEU A 23 3.53 21.71 3.99
N THR A 24 2.96 22.92 4.10
CA THR A 24 1.97 23.41 3.13
C THR A 24 2.59 23.60 1.75
N GLY A 25 3.79 24.18 1.64
CA GLY A 25 4.52 24.28 0.37
C GLY A 25 4.80 22.90 -0.26
N PHE A 26 5.18 21.91 0.54
CA PHE A 26 5.34 20.53 0.06
C PHE A 26 4.02 19.92 -0.42
N ILE A 27 2.93 20.05 0.35
CA ILE A 27 1.60 19.57 -0.05
C ILE A 27 1.15 20.22 -1.35
N TRP A 28 1.36 21.52 -1.52
CA TRP A 28 1.07 22.23 -2.77
C TRP A 28 1.94 21.74 -3.93
N SER A 29 3.24 21.50 -3.71
CA SER A 29 4.13 20.93 -4.76
C SER A 29 3.74 19.52 -5.19
N VAL A 30 3.15 18.73 -4.28
CA VAL A 30 2.58 17.41 -4.61
C VAL A 30 1.23 17.57 -5.32
N ALA A 31 0.42 18.55 -4.95
CA ALA A 31 -0.81 18.88 -5.66
C ALA A 31 -0.55 19.37 -7.09
N ASP A 32 0.60 20.00 -7.34
CA ASP A 32 1.05 20.38 -8.68
C ASP A 32 1.27 19.18 -9.61
N LEU A 33 1.65 18.01 -9.07
CA LEU A 33 1.73 16.76 -9.86
C LEU A 33 0.35 16.24 -10.31
N LEU A 34 -0.75 16.69 -9.68
CA LEU A 34 -2.12 16.38 -10.10
C LEU A 34 -2.70 17.46 -11.03
N ARG A 35 -1.97 18.55 -11.26
CA ARG A 35 -2.44 19.75 -11.95
C ARG A 35 -2.38 19.53 -13.47
N GLY A 36 -3.45 18.96 -14.00
CA GLY A 36 -3.63 18.67 -15.43
C GLY A 36 -4.71 17.61 -15.65
N ASP A 37 -4.63 16.51 -14.89
CA ASP A 37 -5.52 15.34 -15.05
C ASP A 37 -6.78 15.41 -14.17
N TYR A 38 -6.77 16.23 -13.12
CA TYR A 38 -7.86 16.32 -12.14
C TYR A 38 -8.24 17.76 -11.77
N LYS A 39 -9.54 18.03 -11.70
CA LYS A 39 -10.07 19.25 -11.10
C LYS A 39 -9.87 19.21 -9.58
N GLN A 40 -9.74 20.36 -8.92
CA GLN A 40 -9.57 20.43 -7.46
C GLN A 40 -10.66 19.68 -6.69
N ALA A 41 -11.90 19.70 -7.19
CA ALA A 41 -13.02 18.94 -6.63
C ALA A 41 -12.83 17.40 -6.68
N ASP A 42 -11.98 16.91 -7.59
CA ASP A 42 -11.72 15.49 -7.79
C ASP A 42 -10.48 14.98 -7.06
N TYR A 43 -9.67 15.85 -6.45
CA TYR A 43 -8.47 15.44 -5.68
C TYR A 43 -8.83 14.45 -4.56
N GLY A 44 -9.99 14.62 -3.94
CA GLY A 44 -10.49 13.68 -2.92
C GLY A 44 -10.62 12.24 -3.42
N LYS A 45 -10.88 12.02 -4.71
CA LYS A 45 -11.04 10.68 -5.32
C LYS A 45 -9.72 9.90 -5.39
N VAL A 46 -8.59 10.57 -5.27
CA VAL A 46 -7.25 9.96 -5.33
C VAL A 46 -6.56 10.04 -3.97
N ILE A 47 -6.59 11.21 -3.32
CA ILE A 47 -5.89 11.45 -2.06
C ILE A 47 -6.48 10.60 -0.93
N LEU A 48 -7.80 10.50 -0.81
CA LEU A 48 -8.45 9.74 0.27
C LEU A 48 -8.12 8.24 0.21
N PRO A 49 -8.33 7.52 -0.91
CA PRO A 49 -7.99 6.11 -0.97
C PRO A 49 -6.50 5.85 -0.76
N LEU A 50 -5.60 6.69 -1.28
CA LEU A 50 -4.16 6.57 -1.03
C LEU A 50 -3.81 6.77 0.45
N THR A 51 -4.44 7.74 1.12
CA THR A 51 -4.23 8.01 2.55
C THR A 51 -4.69 6.82 3.40
N VAL A 52 -5.87 6.27 3.09
CA VAL A 52 -6.40 5.07 3.76
C VAL A 52 -5.47 3.88 3.52
N LEU A 53 -5.07 3.63 2.28
CA LEU A 53 -4.14 2.55 1.95
C LEU A 53 -2.82 2.67 2.72
N ARG A 54 -2.25 3.87 2.78
CA ARG A 54 -1.00 4.11 3.54
C ARG A 54 -1.21 3.85 5.03
N ARG A 55 -2.34 4.27 5.59
CA ARG A 55 -2.65 4.01 7.02
C ARG A 55 -2.79 2.51 7.30
N LEU A 56 -3.49 1.77 6.45
CA LEU A 56 -3.64 0.32 6.58
C LEU A 56 -2.28 -0.40 6.46
N ASP A 57 -1.44 0.02 5.51
CA ASP A 57 -0.07 -0.48 5.35
C ASP A 57 0.76 -0.28 6.61
N CYS A 58 0.78 0.94 7.17
CA CYS A 58 1.50 1.24 8.42
C CYS A 58 1.04 0.38 9.60
N VAL A 59 -0.27 0.14 9.73
CA VAL A 59 -0.82 -0.70 10.81
C VAL A 59 -0.37 -2.15 10.67
N LEU A 60 -0.23 -2.65 9.45
CA LEU A 60 0.18 -4.04 9.18
C LEU A 60 1.69 -4.23 9.12
N ALA A 61 2.49 -3.17 8.94
CA ALA A 61 3.93 -3.24 8.79
C ALA A 61 4.63 -4.11 9.87
N PRO A 62 4.31 -4.00 11.17
CA PRO A 62 4.95 -4.81 12.21
C PRO A 62 4.64 -6.32 12.13
N THR A 63 3.56 -6.70 11.43
CA THR A 63 3.07 -8.08 11.37
C THR A 63 3.18 -8.71 9.99
N LYS A 64 3.56 -7.94 8.96
CA LYS A 64 3.60 -8.35 7.55
C LYS A 64 4.36 -9.67 7.33
N ALA A 65 5.59 -9.77 7.83
CA ALA A 65 6.40 -10.98 7.67
C ALA A 65 5.74 -12.21 8.31
N LYS A 66 5.16 -12.04 9.51
CA LYS A 66 4.46 -13.12 10.23
C LYS A 66 3.20 -13.56 9.49
N VAL A 67 2.43 -12.62 8.93
CA VAL A 67 1.23 -12.92 8.13
C VAL A 67 1.59 -13.73 6.89
N LEU A 68 2.63 -13.34 6.14
CA LEU A 68 3.05 -14.04 4.93
C LEU A 68 3.54 -15.47 5.24
N ALA A 69 4.36 -15.62 6.29
CA ALA A 69 4.81 -16.94 6.74
C ALA A 69 3.64 -17.82 7.17
N LYS A 70 2.72 -17.27 7.98
CA LYS A 70 1.56 -18.01 8.48
C LYS A 70 0.60 -18.39 7.35
N GLN A 71 0.40 -17.51 6.38
CA GLN A 71 -0.42 -17.82 5.21
C GLN A 71 0.18 -18.98 4.39
N ALA A 72 1.49 -18.96 4.16
CA ALA A 72 2.19 -20.02 3.42
C ALA A 72 2.09 -21.36 4.15
N GLU A 73 2.34 -21.38 5.47
CA GLU A 73 2.18 -22.55 6.34
C GLU A 73 0.76 -23.14 6.24
N LEU A 74 -0.27 -22.30 6.43
CA LEU A 74 -1.66 -22.76 6.45
C LEU A 74 -2.15 -23.25 5.07
N LYS A 75 -1.67 -22.62 3.99
CA LYS A 75 -1.95 -23.07 2.62
C LYS A 75 -1.28 -24.40 2.31
N ALA A 76 -0.03 -24.60 2.72
CA ALA A 76 0.68 -25.87 2.55
C ALA A 76 -0.01 -27.01 3.31
N ALA A 77 -0.54 -26.72 4.50
CA ALA A 77 -1.36 -27.64 5.28
C ALA A 77 -2.81 -27.81 4.77
N LYS A 78 -3.19 -27.17 3.65
CA LYS A 78 -4.51 -27.25 3.00
C LYS A 78 -5.68 -26.88 3.93
N HIS A 79 -5.48 -25.93 4.85
CA HIS A 79 -6.58 -25.44 5.69
C HIS A 79 -7.65 -24.72 4.85
N PRO A 80 -8.95 -24.83 5.21
CA PRO A 80 -10.01 -24.07 4.56
C PRO A 80 -9.80 -22.56 4.67
N GLN A 81 -10.21 -21.79 3.64
CA GLN A 81 -9.99 -20.34 3.58
C GLN A 81 -10.50 -19.59 4.83
N GLY A 82 -11.70 -19.93 5.33
CA GLY A 82 -12.24 -19.29 6.54
C GLY A 82 -11.40 -19.55 7.81
N THR A 83 -10.65 -20.65 7.88
CA THR A 83 -9.68 -20.89 8.97
C THR A 83 -8.43 -20.05 8.78
N ILE A 84 -7.94 -19.95 7.54
CA ILE A 84 -6.81 -19.07 7.19
C ILE A 84 -7.13 -17.64 7.62
N ASP A 85 -8.28 -17.11 7.23
CA ASP A 85 -8.68 -15.74 7.52
C ASP A 85 -8.69 -15.44 9.02
N LYS A 86 -9.31 -16.33 9.82
CA LYS A 86 -9.34 -16.19 11.29
C LYS A 86 -7.94 -16.20 11.90
N MET A 87 -7.04 -17.05 11.41
CA MET A 87 -5.67 -17.11 11.91
C MET A 87 -4.84 -15.89 11.51
N LEU A 88 -5.04 -15.35 10.30
CA LEU A 88 -4.35 -14.14 9.87
C LEU A 88 -4.79 -12.92 10.67
N VAL A 89 -6.09 -12.75 10.94
CA VAL A 89 -6.60 -11.70 11.85
C VAL A 89 -5.99 -11.83 13.26
N ARG A 90 -5.91 -13.06 13.80
CA ARG A 90 -5.24 -13.30 15.10
C ARG A 90 -3.76 -12.98 15.08
N THR A 91 -3.11 -13.08 13.92
CA THR A 91 -1.68 -12.78 13.73
C THR A 91 -1.45 -11.27 13.70
N THR A 92 -2.32 -10.51 13.05
CA THR A 92 -2.20 -9.04 12.93
C THR A 92 -2.61 -8.28 14.18
N LYS A 93 -3.43 -8.87 15.05
CA LYS A 93 -4.00 -8.22 16.26
C LYS A 93 -4.96 -7.07 15.95
N VAL A 94 -5.39 -6.95 14.69
CA VAL A 94 -6.37 -6.00 14.19
C VAL A 94 -7.38 -6.75 13.33
N PRO A 95 -8.60 -6.23 13.10
CA PRO A 95 -9.68 -6.98 12.43
C PRO A 95 -9.49 -7.14 10.91
N PHE A 96 -8.28 -7.01 10.40
CA PHE A 96 -7.95 -7.11 8.98
C PHE A 96 -6.51 -7.59 8.78
N TYR A 97 -6.19 -8.00 7.55
CA TYR A 97 -4.85 -8.42 7.16
C TYR A 97 -4.58 -8.05 5.69
N ASN A 98 -3.32 -8.19 5.26
CA ASN A 98 -2.94 -8.10 3.85
C ASN A 98 -1.95 -9.23 3.53
N THR A 99 -2.22 -9.95 2.44
CA THR A 99 -1.45 -11.11 1.99
C THR A 99 -0.63 -10.84 0.72
N SER A 100 -0.65 -9.62 0.21
CA SER A 100 0.25 -9.22 -0.88
C SER A 100 1.69 -9.23 -0.39
N LYS A 101 2.62 -9.67 -1.24
CA LYS A 101 4.07 -9.55 -1.00
C LYS A 101 4.57 -8.11 -1.16
N LEU A 102 3.76 -7.27 -1.80
CA LEU A 102 3.97 -5.84 -1.94
C LEU A 102 3.64 -5.12 -0.62
N ASP A 103 4.30 -4.01 -0.42
CA ASP A 103 4.05 -2.98 0.59
C ASP A 103 4.18 -1.61 -0.10
N PHE A 104 3.83 -0.55 0.60
CA PHE A 104 3.86 0.81 0.02
C PHE A 104 5.26 1.22 -0.48
N GLU A 105 6.33 0.72 0.14
CA GLU A 105 7.69 1.00 -0.29
C GLU A 105 8.03 0.28 -1.60
N LYS A 106 7.71 -1.01 -1.70
CA LYS A 106 7.91 -1.81 -2.92
C LYS A 106 7.06 -1.34 -4.09
N LEU A 107 5.87 -0.79 -3.84
CA LEU A 107 5.02 -0.24 -4.91
C LEU A 107 5.72 0.88 -5.69
N LYS A 108 6.60 1.66 -5.05
CA LYS A 108 7.39 2.71 -5.71
C LYS A 108 8.52 2.17 -6.60
N GLY A 109 8.89 0.89 -6.44
CA GLY A 109 10.05 0.28 -7.10
C GLY A 109 9.84 -0.11 -8.56
N ASP A 110 8.59 -0.13 -9.05
CA ASP A 110 8.26 -0.45 -10.43
C ASP A 110 7.13 0.46 -10.97
N PRO A 111 7.46 1.71 -11.34
CA PRO A 111 6.49 2.69 -11.82
C PRO A 111 5.78 2.25 -13.11
N ASN A 112 6.45 1.52 -14.00
CA ASN A 112 5.91 1.09 -15.28
C ASN A 112 4.72 0.12 -15.13
N HIS A 113 4.64 -0.60 -14.01
CA HIS A 113 3.55 -1.52 -13.70
C HIS A 113 2.73 -1.06 -12.49
N ILE A 114 2.77 0.23 -12.14
CA ILE A 114 2.14 0.74 -10.91
C ILE A 114 0.65 0.39 -10.82
N ALA A 115 -0.10 0.50 -11.93
CA ALA A 115 -1.52 0.18 -11.95
C ALA A 115 -1.78 -1.31 -11.64
N GLN A 116 -0.99 -2.21 -12.20
CA GLN A 116 -1.10 -3.65 -11.96
C GLN A 116 -0.69 -4.01 -10.54
N ASN A 117 0.43 -3.45 -10.07
CA ASN A 117 0.97 -3.68 -8.74
C ASN A 117 0.03 -3.15 -7.64
N LEU A 118 -0.57 -1.98 -7.84
CA LEU A 118 -1.53 -1.39 -6.91
C LEU A 118 -2.82 -2.21 -6.85
N ASN A 119 -3.34 -2.66 -8.00
CA ASN A 119 -4.48 -3.58 -8.03
C ASN A 119 -4.19 -4.89 -7.31
N ALA A 120 -3.02 -5.49 -7.53
CA ALA A 120 -2.60 -6.71 -6.83
C ALA A 120 -2.45 -6.49 -5.32
N TYR A 121 -1.92 -5.33 -4.92
CA TYR A 121 -1.79 -4.95 -3.51
C TYR A 121 -3.15 -4.79 -2.81
N ILE A 122 -4.09 -4.09 -3.45
CA ILE A 122 -5.47 -3.90 -2.97
C ILE A 122 -6.18 -5.25 -2.83
N LYS A 123 -6.09 -6.11 -3.85
CA LYS A 123 -6.69 -7.46 -3.85
C LYS A 123 -6.17 -8.35 -2.71
N GLY A 124 -4.97 -8.07 -2.21
CA GLY A 124 -4.35 -8.80 -1.10
C GLY A 124 -4.94 -8.51 0.29
N PHE A 125 -5.72 -7.44 0.46
CA PHE A 125 -6.40 -7.15 1.72
C PHE A 125 -7.50 -8.17 2.03
N SER A 126 -7.82 -8.34 3.32
CA SER A 126 -8.97 -9.11 3.77
C SER A 126 -10.28 -8.54 3.20
N PRO A 127 -11.33 -9.36 3.02
CA PRO A 127 -12.57 -8.94 2.36
C PRO A 127 -13.14 -7.62 2.91
N ASN A 128 -13.29 -7.51 4.23
CA ASN A 128 -13.79 -6.29 4.88
C ASN A 128 -12.95 -5.02 4.59
N ALA A 129 -11.63 -5.13 4.52
CA ALA A 129 -10.77 -4.00 4.20
C ALA A 129 -10.86 -3.63 2.71
N ARG A 130 -11.05 -4.62 1.82
CA ARG A 130 -11.29 -4.37 0.40
C ARG A 130 -12.64 -3.70 0.17
N ASP A 131 -13.70 -4.15 0.82
CA ASP A 131 -15.03 -3.56 0.68
C ASP A 131 -15.02 -2.07 1.03
N ILE A 132 -14.27 -1.68 2.07
CA ILE A 132 -14.07 -0.26 2.45
C ILE A 132 -13.31 0.50 1.35
N LEU A 133 -12.23 -0.08 0.81
CA LEU A 133 -11.43 0.53 -0.25
C LEU A 133 -12.23 0.70 -1.56
N GLU A 134 -13.12 -0.25 -1.86
CA GLU A 134 -14.01 -0.21 -3.03
C GLU A 134 -15.01 0.94 -2.96
N GLN A 135 -15.46 1.36 -1.77
CA GLN A 135 -16.34 2.53 -1.62
C GLN A 135 -15.72 3.84 -2.13
N PHE A 136 -14.38 3.93 -2.15
CA PHE A 136 -13.68 5.09 -2.70
C PHE A 136 -13.61 5.09 -4.24
N LYS A 137 -14.07 4.01 -4.90
CA LYS A 137 -14.00 3.83 -6.36
C LYS A 137 -12.60 4.05 -6.91
N PHE A 138 -11.59 3.57 -6.17
CA PHE A 138 -10.21 3.86 -6.50
C PHE A 138 -9.75 3.13 -7.78
N ALA A 139 -10.33 1.96 -8.07
CA ALA A 139 -10.09 1.23 -9.31
C ALA A 139 -10.36 2.10 -10.56
N ASP A 140 -11.38 2.95 -10.53
CA ASP A 140 -11.72 3.87 -11.62
C ASP A 140 -10.63 4.93 -11.84
N GLN A 141 -9.88 5.29 -10.79
CA GLN A 141 -8.75 6.21 -10.91
C GLN A 141 -7.49 5.47 -11.37
N ILE A 142 -7.28 4.23 -10.90
CA ILE A 142 -6.16 3.39 -11.34
C ILE A 142 -6.26 3.08 -12.85
N ALA A 143 -7.46 2.90 -13.38
CA ALA A 143 -7.68 2.65 -14.81
C ALA A 143 -7.32 3.83 -15.73
N LYS A 144 -7.09 5.02 -15.17
CA LYS A 144 -6.70 6.23 -15.91
C LYS A 144 -5.19 6.47 -15.91
N LEU A 145 -4.42 5.64 -15.19
CA LEU A 145 -2.96 5.71 -15.10
C LEU A 145 -2.28 5.10 -16.33
#